data_AF-A0A970P3P0-F1
#
_entry.id   AF-A0A970P3P0-F1
#
_cell.length_a   1.000
_cell.length_b   1.000
_cell.length_c   1.000
_cell.angle_alpha   90.00
_cell.angle_beta   90.00
_cell.angle_gamma   90.00
#
_symmetry.space_group_name_H-M   'P 1'
#
loop_
_entity.id
_entity.type
_entity.pdbx_description
1 polymer ?
#
loop_
_entity_poly.entity_id
_entity_poly.type
_entity_poly.pdbx_seq_one_letter_code
_entity_poly.pdbx_strand_id
1 'polypeptide(L)'
;KDKYLYLNNFKSGRWPAGNPETGYLNCDGSPTKTYILDTRRKKGITEYWQLNFGKRPAEELYDIELDPFCLNNLADNEKYQNIKTNLAGGLKQKLTLQGDPRILGNGDIFDNYIYRGAVRNYYNRFMSGEKIAAGWVSETDYETDNLN
;
A
#
# COMPACT_ATOMS: atom_id res chain seq x y z
N LYS A 1 -23.79 -6.75 9.99
CA LYS A 1 -23.17 -6.30 8.71
C LYS A 1 -21.65 -6.48 8.82
N ASP A 2 -21.21 -7.57 9.47
CA ASP A 2 -19.99 -7.56 10.30
C ASP A 2 -19.05 -8.73 9.98
N LYS A 3 -19.35 -9.47 8.91
CA LYS A 3 -18.60 -10.67 8.50
C LYS A 3 -17.57 -10.40 7.41
N TYR A 4 -17.82 -9.44 6.53
CA TYR A 4 -16.98 -9.21 5.36
C TYR A 4 -16.42 -7.80 5.36
N LEU A 5 -15.13 -7.68 5.06
CA LEU A 5 -14.44 -6.42 4.84
C LEU A 5 -14.16 -6.26 3.35
N TYR A 6 -14.62 -5.15 2.76
CA TYR A 6 -14.29 -4.77 1.39
C TYR A 6 -13.43 -3.51 1.39
N LEU A 7 -12.35 -3.53 0.61
CA LEU A 7 -11.43 -2.41 0.40
C LEU A 7 -11.38 -2.06 -1.09
N ASN A 8 -11.31 -0.76 -1.38
CA ASN A 8 -11.10 -0.23 -2.73
C ASN A 8 -9.87 0.68 -2.75
N ASN A 9 -8.85 0.26 -3.49
CA ASN A 9 -7.62 0.98 -3.70
C ASN A 9 -7.69 1.79 -5.01
N PHE A 10 -7.98 3.09 -4.86
CA PHE A 10 -8.07 4.03 -5.99
C PHE A 10 -6.73 4.27 -6.72
N LYS A 11 -5.59 3.84 -6.17
CA LYS A 11 -4.24 4.08 -6.69
C LYS A 11 -3.37 2.82 -6.62
N SER A 12 -3.87 1.70 -7.13
CA SER A 12 -3.16 0.39 -7.13
C SER A 12 -1.79 0.37 -7.82
N GLY A 13 -1.51 1.36 -8.69
CA GLY A 13 -0.18 1.54 -9.27
C GLY A 13 0.89 2.08 -8.30
N ARG A 14 0.50 2.57 -7.11
CA ARG A 14 1.42 3.15 -6.11
C ARG A 14 1.92 2.08 -5.13
N TRP A 15 3.15 2.26 -4.66
CA TRP A 15 3.74 1.44 -3.61
C TRP A 15 3.14 1.79 -2.24
N PRO A 16 2.58 0.83 -1.48
CA PRO A 16 1.87 1.12 -0.23
C PRO A 16 2.79 1.63 0.88
N ALA A 17 4.05 1.17 0.90
CA ALA A 17 5.05 1.54 1.89
C ALA A 17 6.04 2.60 1.37
N GLY A 18 5.73 3.28 0.25
CA GLY A 18 6.66 4.17 -0.44
C GLY A 18 7.55 3.43 -1.44
N ASN A 19 8.21 4.21 -2.30
CA ASN A 19 9.03 3.71 -3.40
C ASN A 19 10.19 2.81 -2.89
N PRO A 20 10.30 1.56 -3.35
CA PRO A 20 11.33 0.61 -2.89
C PRO A 20 12.78 1.12 -3.06
N GLU A 21 13.04 1.86 -4.14
CA GLU A 21 14.33 2.49 -4.43
C GLU A 21 14.73 3.56 -3.41
N THR A 22 13.77 4.05 -2.63
CA THR A 22 14.00 4.97 -1.49
C THR A 22 13.94 4.29 -0.13
N GLY A 23 13.91 2.94 -0.11
CA GLY A 23 13.91 2.18 1.14
C GLY A 23 12.58 2.17 1.88
N TYR A 24 11.45 2.24 1.17
CA TYR A 24 10.10 2.12 1.75
C TYR A 24 9.84 3.16 2.87
N LEU A 25 9.86 4.45 2.50
CA LEU A 25 9.85 5.59 3.44
C LEU A 25 8.66 5.65 4.41
N ASN A 26 7.57 4.91 4.17
CA ASN A 26 6.42 4.83 5.09
C ASN A 26 6.54 3.68 6.10
N CYS A 27 7.69 3.00 6.16
CA CYS A 27 7.98 1.97 7.14
C CYS A 27 9.37 2.19 7.72
N ASP A 28 9.43 2.47 9.03
CA ASP A 28 10.69 2.71 9.72
C ASP A 28 11.61 1.48 9.68
N GLY A 29 12.91 1.75 9.68
CA GLY A 29 13.96 0.75 9.82
C GLY A 29 13.77 -0.04 11.11
N SER A 30 13.75 -1.37 11.00
CA SER A 30 13.61 -2.27 12.14
C SER A 30 14.18 -3.65 11.83
N PRO A 31 14.55 -4.44 12.85
CA PRO A 31 15.01 -5.82 12.65
C PRO A 31 14.01 -6.67 11.84
N THR A 32 12.71 -6.45 12.02
CA THR A 32 11.65 -7.15 11.27
C THR A 32 11.66 -6.77 9.79
N LYS A 33 11.75 -5.47 9.46
CA LYS A 33 11.87 -5.01 8.08
C LYS A 33 13.11 -5.61 7.40
N THR A 34 14.27 -5.54 8.07
CA THR A 34 15.52 -6.14 7.59
C THR A 34 15.35 -7.63 7.32
N TYR A 35 14.75 -8.38 8.26
CA TYR A 35 14.51 -9.81 8.09
C TYR A 35 13.61 -10.11 6.88
N ILE A 36 12.53 -9.36 6.68
CA ILE A 36 11.62 -9.55 5.55
C ILE A 36 12.34 -9.30 4.22
N LEU A 37 13.07 -8.18 4.12
CA LEU A 37 13.82 -7.82 2.91
C LEU A 37 14.92 -8.86 2.60
N ASP A 38 15.68 -9.27 3.61
CA ASP A 38 16.72 -10.29 3.46
C ASP A 38 16.16 -11.65 3.08
N THR A 39 15.02 -12.03 3.66
CA THR A 39 14.37 -13.31 3.35
C THR A 39 13.91 -13.35 1.89
N ARG A 40 13.43 -12.23 1.34
CA ARG A 40 13.15 -12.11 -0.09
C ARG A 40 14.41 -12.19 -0.93
N ARG A 41 15.41 -11.34 -0.64
CA ARG A 41 16.62 -11.17 -1.46
C ARG A 41 17.54 -12.40 -1.43
N LYS A 42 17.75 -12.99 -0.26
CA LYS A 42 18.74 -14.05 -0.03
C LYS A 42 18.15 -15.45 -0.16
N LYS A 43 16.86 -15.62 0.15
CA LYS A 43 16.19 -16.94 0.15
C LYS A 43 15.11 -17.08 -0.91
N GLY A 44 14.76 -16.01 -1.64
CA GLY A 44 13.69 -16.03 -2.63
C GLY A 44 12.28 -16.15 -2.06
N ILE A 45 12.11 -16.02 -0.73
CA ILE A 45 10.80 -16.13 -0.07
C ILE A 45 10.11 -14.77 -0.14
N THR A 46 9.11 -14.65 -1.01
CA THR A 46 8.45 -13.38 -1.34
C THR A 46 7.19 -13.10 -0.53
N GLU A 47 6.59 -14.11 0.10
CA GLU A 47 5.30 -14.01 0.80
C GLU A 47 5.26 -12.87 1.84
N TYR A 48 6.22 -12.85 2.76
CA TYR A 48 6.29 -11.80 3.79
C TYR A 48 6.50 -10.41 3.19
N TRP A 49 7.30 -10.32 2.12
CA TRP A 49 7.49 -9.05 1.45
C TRP A 49 6.20 -8.59 0.75
N GLN A 50 5.49 -9.49 0.07
CA GLN A 50 4.25 -9.18 -0.61
C GLN A 50 3.16 -8.70 0.37
N LEU A 51 3.10 -9.29 1.57
CA LEU A 51 2.17 -8.89 2.62
C LEU A 51 2.47 -7.51 3.22
N ASN A 52 3.74 -7.09 3.25
CA ASN A 52 4.17 -5.85 3.94
C ASN A 52 4.48 -4.68 3.00
N PHE A 53 5.03 -4.96 1.82
CA PHE A 53 5.64 -3.95 0.94
C PHE A 53 5.19 -4.07 -0.52
N GLY A 54 4.67 -5.23 -0.93
CA GLY A 54 4.20 -5.47 -2.29
C GLY A 54 2.97 -4.62 -2.67
N LYS A 55 2.80 -4.35 -3.96
CA LYS A 55 1.62 -3.63 -4.47
C LYS A 55 0.33 -4.37 -4.10
N ARG A 56 -0.70 -3.59 -3.79
CA ARG A 56 -2.05 -4.10 -3.47
C ARG A 56 -2.95 -3.97 -4.70
N PRO A 57 -3.84 -4.95 -4.97
CA PRO A 57 -4.77 -4.87 -6.08
C PRO A 57 -5.78 -3.72 -5.88
N ALA A 58 -6.56 -3.43 -6.92
CA ALA A 58 -7.59 -2.39 -6.87
C ALA A 58 -8.73 -2.73 -5.89
N GLU A 59 -9.07 -4.01 -5.75
CA GLU A 59 -10.13 -4.47 -4.86
C GLU A 59 -9.64 -5.60 -3.96
N GLU A 60 -10.08 -5.56 -2.70
CA GLU A 60 -9.83 -6.63 -1.74
C GLU A 60 -11.12 -6.96 -0.98
N LEU A 61 -11.37 -8.25 -0.76
CA LEU A 61 -12.50 -8.74 0.01
C LEU A 61 -12.02 -9.81 0.98
N TYR A 62 -12.40 -9.71 2.25
CA TYR A 62 -12.03 -10.67 3.29
C TYR A 62 -13.26 -11.13 4.05
N ASP A 63 -13.29 -12.41 4.39
CA ASP A 63 -14.20 -12.97 5.40
C ASP A 63 -13.51 -12.83 6.76
N ILE A 64 -13.82 -11.79 7.51
CA ILE A 64 -13.11 -11.46 8.75
C ILE A 64 -13.50 -12.35 9.94
N GLU A 65 -14.52 -13.18 9.79
CA GLU A 65 -14.82 -14.25 10.78
C GLU A 65 -13.88 -15.44 10.61
N LEU A 66 -13.56 -15.81 9.36
CA LEU A 66 -12.68 -16.95 9.04
C LEU A 66 -11.22 -16.54 8.90
N ASP A 67 -10.96 -15.31 8.48
CA ASP A 67 -9.65 -14.72 8.26
C ASP A 67 -9.58 -13.33 8.91
N PRO A 68 -9.48 -13.26 10.25
CA PRO A 68 -9.44 -12.00 10.98
C PRO A 68 -8.19 -11.16 10.66
N PHE A 69 -7.17 -11.74 10.03
CA PHE A 69 -5.92 -11.06 9.66
C PHE A 69 -5.90 -10.59 8.20
N CYS A 70 -6.97 -10.85 7.44
CA CYS A 70 -7.12 -10.39 6.06
C CYS A 70 -5.96 -10.84 5.15
N LEU A 71 -5.54 -12.10 5.27
CA LEU A 71 -4.42 -12.67 4.49
C LEU A 71 -4.88 -13.23 3.13
N ASN A 72 -6.14 -13.65 3.02
CA ASN A 72 -6.69 -14.35 1.86
C ASN A 72 -7.70 -13.45 1.14
N ASN A 73 -7.25 -12.76 0.10
CA ASN A 73 -8.13 -11.91 -0.70
C ASN A 73 -9.12 -12.75 -1.54
N LEU A 74 -10.41 -12.53 -1.33
CA LEU A 74 -11.53 -13.20 -1.99
C LEU A 74 -12.12 -12.38 -3.15
N ALA A 75 -11.56 -11.21 -3.49
CA ALA A 75 -12.16 -10.26 -4.42
C ALA A 75 -12.38 -10.83 -5.84
N ASP A 76 -11.53 -11.75 -6.28
CA ASP A 76 -11.62 -12.40 -7.59
C ASP A 76 -12.31 -13.77 -7.55
N ASN A 77 -12.75 -14.22 -6.36
CA ASN A 77 -13.44 -15.48 -6.22
C ASN A 77 -14.90 -15.35 -6.67
N GLU A 78 -15.30 -16.16 -7.65
CA GLU A 78 -16.64 -16.14 -8.27
C GLU A 78 -17.77 -16.28 -7.23
N LYS A 79 -17.56 -17.11 -6.19
CA LYS A 79 -18.56 -17.37 -5.15
C LYS A 79 -18.91 -16.12 -4.34
N TYR A 80 -18.01 -15.13 -4.29
CA TYR A 80 -18.15 -13.94 -3.46
C TYR A 80 -18.51 -12.68 -4.25
N GLN A 81 -18.71 -12.76 -5.57
CA GLN A 81 -18.95 -11.57 -6.41
C GLN A 81 -20.22 -10.79 -6.03
N ASN A 82 -21.30 -11.48 -5.65
CA ASN A 82 -22.51 -10.81 -5.17
C ASN A 82 -22.25 -10.03 -3.87
N ILE A 83 -21.45 -10.59 -2.96
CA ILE A 83 -21.08 -9.93 -1.69
C ILE A 83 -20.20 -8.71 -1.99
N LYS A 84 -19.16 -8.88 -2.84
CA LYS A 84 -18.28 -7.79 -3.27
C LYS A 84 -19.08 -6.63 -3.87
N THR A 85 -19.96 -6.93 -4.83
CA THR A 85 -20.76 -5.93 -5.55
C THR A 85 -21.67 -5.14 -4.60
N ASN A 86 -22.33 -5.84 -3.65
CA ASN A 86 -23.19 -5.19 -2.68
C ASN A 86 -22.42 -4.26 -1.72
N LEU A 87 -21.25 -4.69 -1.25
CA LEU A 87 -20.40 -3.88 -0.38
C LEU A 87 -19.78 -2.69 -1.12
N ALA A 88 -19.31 -2.91 -2.35
CA ALA A 88 -18.78 -1.87 -3.22
C ALA A 88 -19.84 -0.79 -3.52
N GLY A 89 -21.08 -1.21 -3.82
CA GLY A 89 -22.21 -0.29 -4.00
C GLY A 89 -22.51 0.52 -2.74
N GLY A 90 -22.54 -0.12 -1.57
CA GLY A 90 -22.74 0.55 -0.29
C GLY A 90 -21.61 1.52 0.08
N LEU A 91 -20.35 1.16 -0.20
CA LEU A 91 -19.19 2.03 0.00
C LEU A 91 -19.31 3.26 -0.91
N LYS A 92 -19.54 3.05 -2.21
CA LYS A 92 -19.70 4.13 -3.19
C LYS A 92 -20.80 5.10 -2.78
N GLN A 93 -21.98 4.58 -2.40
CA GLN A 93 -23.10 5.41 -1.96
C GLN A 93 -22.72 6.31 -0.78
N LYS A 94 -22.10 5.74 0.26
CA LYS A 94 -21.68 6.49 1.45
C LYS A 94 -20.64 7.55 1.14
N LEU A 95 -19.61 7.19 0.37
CA LEU A 95 -18.56 8.14 -0.04
C LEU A 95 -19.14 9.28 -0.88
N THR A 96 -20.08 8.99 -1.79
CA THR A 96 -20.75 10.04 -2.57
C THR A 96 -21.57 10.97 -1.67
N LEU A 97 -22.33 10.43 -0.72
CA LEU A 97 -23.11 11.22 0.24
C LEU A 97 -22.23 12.12 1.12
N GLN A 98 -21.03 11.66 1.46
CA GLN A 98 -20.04 12.43 2.25
C GLN A 98 -19.23 13.43 1.41
N GLY A 99 -19.39 13.42 0.09
CA GLY A 99 -18.63 14.28 -0.82
C GLY A 99 -17.15 13.90 -0.90
N ASP A 100 -16.80 12.62 -0.76
CA ASP A 100 -15.40 12.18 -0.81
C ASP A 100 -14.77 12.52 -2.18
N PRO A 101 -13.66 13.30 -2.22
CA PRO A 101 -13.05 13.71 -3.48
C PRO A 101 -12.64 12.53 -4.38
N ARG A 102 -12.28 11.38 -3.79
CA ARG A 102 -11.85 10.19 -4.55
C ARG A 102 -12.98 9.63 -5.39
N ILE A 103 -14.20 9.57 -4.86
CA ILE A 103 -15.36 9.05 -5.61
C ILE A 103 -15.95 10.08 -6.58
N LEU A 104 -15.71 11.37 -6.33
CA LEU A 104 -16.18 12.48 -7.16
C LEU A 104 -15.22 12.85 -8.31
N GLY A 105 -14.14 12.08 -8.51
CA GLY A 105 -13.16 12.32 -9.59
C GLY A 105 -12.16 13.44 -9.30
N ASN A 106 -12.10 13.95 -8.07
CA ASN A 106 -11.14 14.96 -7.62
C ASN A 106 -10.19 14.41 -6.54
N GLY A 107 -9.88 13.11 -6.59
CA GLY A 107 -9.07 12.44 -5.55
C GLY A 107 -7.64 12.95 -5.46
N ASP A 108 -7.10 13.49 -6.56
CA ASP A 108 -5.71 13.99 -6.64
C ASP A 108 -5.49 15.23 -5.76
N ILE A 109 -6.56 15.86 -5.24
CA ILE A 109 -6.44 16.94 -4.26
C ILE A 109 -5.59 16.52 -3.05
N PHE A 110 -5.66 15.26 -2.62
CA PHE A 110 -4.89 14.74 -1.50
C PHE A 110 -3.37 14.71 -1.77
N ASP A 111 -2.97 14.64 -3.03
CA ASP A 111 -1.56 14.61 -3.43
C ASP A 111 -0.98 16.02 -3.64
N ASN A 112 -1.84 17.03 -3.77
CA ASN A 112 -1.45 18.40 -4.08
C ASN A 112 -1.22 19.27 -2.82
N TYR A 113 -1.54 18.77 -1.63
CA TYR A 113 -1.19 19.46 -0.39
C TYR A 113 0.33 19.51 -0.21
N ILE A 114 0.86 20.72 -0.05
CA ILE A 114 2.31 20.87 0.01
C ILE A 114 2.85 20.34 1.33
N TYR A 115 3.63 19.26 1.24
CA TYR A 115 4.40 18.76 2.38
C TYR A 115 5.40 19.82 2.90
N ARG A 116 5.33 20.12 4.19
CA ARG A 116 6.19 21.08 4.90
C ARG A 116 7.13 20.33 5.84
N GLY A 117 8.23 19.80 5.30
CA GLY A 117 9.27 19.14 6.07
C GLY A 117 10.62 19.16 5.34
N ALA A 118 11.70 18.94 6.08
CA ALA A 118 13.08 18.99 5.54
C ALA A 118 13.32 17.98 4.40
N VAL A 119 12.57 16.88 4.41
CA VAL A 119 12.63 15.82 3.40
C VAL A 119 11.62 15.98 2.26
N ARG A 120 11.06 17.18 2.07
CA ARG A 120 10.18 17.45 0.92
C ARG A 120 10.87 17.05 -0.38
N ASN A 121 10.08 16.47 -1.29
CA ASN A 121 10.53 16.03 -2.60
C ASN A 121 11.64 14.96 -2.53
N TYR A 122 11.60 14.11 -1.49
CA TYR A 122 12.64 13.12 -1.20
C TYR A 122 12.99 12.28 -2.42
N TYR A 123 11.99 11.70 -3.09
CA TYR A 123 12.19 10.84 -4.25
C TYR A 123 13.07 11.49 -5.32
N ASN A 124 12.64 12.63 -5.85
CA ASN A 124 13.36 13.29 -6.94
C ASN A 124 14.75 13.77 -6.51
N ARG A 125 14.90 14.25 -5.27
CA ARG A 125 16.18 14.69 -4.70
C ARG A 125 17.14 13.50 -4.55
N PHE A 126 16.67 12.39 -3.99
CA PHE A 126 17.44 11.16 -3.85
C PHE A 126 17.87 10.61 -5.22
N MET A 127 16.94 10.52 -6.17
CA MET A 127 17.24 10.07 -7.54
C MET A 127 18.20 11.01 -8.29
N SER A 128 18.29 12.29 -7.89
CA SER A 128 19.29 13.23 -8.42
C SER A 128 20.68 13.11 -7.78
N GLY A 129 20.85 12.20 -6.81
CA GLY A 129 22.10 11.98 -6.09
C GLY A 129 22.28 12.84 -4.84
N GLU A 130 21.25 13.58 -4.41
CA GLU A 130 21.32 14.37 -3.18
C GLU A 130 21.37 13.45 -1.95
N LYS A 131 22.32 13.71 -1.05
CA LYS A 131 22.39 13.03 0.26
C LYS A 131 21.40 13.68 1.23
N ILE A 132 20.29 12.99 1.48
CA ILE A 132 19.23 13.46 2.38
C ILE A 132 19.28 12.63 3.67
N ALA A 133 19.33 13.29 4.83
CA ALA A 133 19.30 12.62 6.12
C ALA A 133 17.91 12.01 6.40
N ALA A 134 17.76 10.70 6.16
CA ALA A 134 16.57 9.91 6.50
C ALA A 134 16.87 9.00 7.69
N GLY A 135 16.92 9.57 8.89
CA GLY A 135 17.32 8.85 10.12
C GLY A 135 16.39 7.70 10.56
N TRP A 136 15.25 7.53 9.89
CA TRP A 136 14.30 6.45 10.13
C TRP A 136 14.40 5.31 9.10
N VAL A 137 15.33 5.39 8.14
CA VAL A 137 15.51 4.37 7.10
C VAL A 137 16.91 3.80 7.21
N SER A 138 17.03 2.47 7.19
CA SER A 138 18.34 1.81 7.23
C SER A 138 18.96 1.76 5.83
N GLU A 139 20.29 1.84 5.72
CA GLU A 139 21.00 1.77 4.41
C GLU A 139 20.70 0.46 3.67
N THR A 140 20.38 -0.62 4.40
CA THR A 140 19.99 -1.91 3.83
C THR A 140 18.57 -1.95 3.28
N ASP A 141 17.74 -0.92 3.51
CA ASP A 141 16.34 -0.93 3.09
C ASP A 141 16.18 -0.61 1.61
N TYR A 142 17.08 0.18 1.04
CA TYR A 142 17.05 0.65 -0.34
C TYR A 142 17.18 -0.53 -1.31
N GLU A 143 16.26 -0.62 -2.28
CA GLU A 143 16.38 -1.59 -3.37
C GLU A 143 17.32 -1.09 -4.46
N THR A 144 18.22 -1.97 -4.91
CA THR A 144 19.10 -1.72 -6.05
C THR A 144 18.50 -2.22 -7.37
N ASP A 145 17.54 -3.14 -7.28
CA ASP A 145 16.93 -3.78 -8.43
C ASP A 145 15.55 -3.18 -8.71
N ASN A 146 15.17 -3.09 -9.98
CA ASN A 146 13.83 -2.68 -10.36
C ASN A 146 12.82 -3.78 -9.97
N LEU A 147 11.99 -3.49 -8.98
CA LEU A 147 10.82 -4.30 -8.65
C LEU A 147 9.67 -3.85 -9.57
N ASN A 148 9.23 -4.71 -10.49
CA ASN A 148 8.09 -4.45 -11.36
C ASN A 148 6.76 -4.72 -10.65
#